data_AF-A0A517NYE3-F1
#
_entry.id   AF-A0A517NYE3-F1
#
_cell.length_a   1.000
_cell.length_b   1.000
_cell.length_c   1.000
_cell.angle_alpha   90.00
_cell.angle_beta   90.00
_cell.angle_gamma   90.00
#
_symmetry.space_group_name_H-M   'P 1'
#
loop_
_entity.id
_entity.type
_entity.pdbx_description
1 polymer ?
#
loop_
_entity_poly.entity_id
_entity_poly.type
_entity_poly.pdbx_seq_one_letter_code
_entity_poly.pdbx_strand_id
1 'polypeptide(L)'
;MSPTPIEYITSECPNGHRVRGDIGWLNREVCCPHCKTEFTFKRPDGTAVEVIAPDGSKLKKRSNVSDTSVMKILGDFADAATKDDGTTRHCRECGATYPSYVVNCYNCNVPLGKLGGDTEDAADGSQETAAEHIDFQPISPFPFEDVTVRNVMRPRKEIQFLDVGDSLAELLQEARKTRHTRYVVCDCSLDKVAGLVHIEDIVLADENTFDIKDVLRPIELILESTPVSETLLRLQKAGEPIALIVDEFDTVIGMTTVKDVMLKLLKKG
;
A
#
# COMPACT_ATOMS: atom_id res chain seq x y z
N MET A 1 0.86 5.55 -11.34
CA MET A 1 -0.03 5.31 -10.18
C MET A 1 -1.11 6.37 -10.22
N SER A 2 -2.30 6.01 -10.70
CA SER A 2 -3.49 6.84 -10.51
C SER A 2 -3.84 6.83 -9.01
N PRO A 3 -4.15 7.99 -8.40
CA PRO A 3 -4.56 8.02 -7.00
C PRO A 3 -5.87 7.24 -6.86
N THR A 4 -5.91 6.30 -5.91
CA THR A 4 -7.17 5.68 -5.47
C THR A 4 -8.12 6.77 -4.99
N PRO A 5 -9.36 6.84 -5.48
CA PRO A 5 -10.29 7.87 -5.04
C PRO A 5 -10.61 7.65 -3.57
N ILE A 6 -10.24 8.63 -2.73
CA ILE A 6 -10.60 8.64 -1.32
C ILE A 6 -12.04 9.15 -1.24
N GLU A 7 -12.97 8.28 -0.87
CA GLU A 7 -14.36 8.64 -0.65
C GLU A 7 -14.52 9.33 0.71
N TYR A 8 -14.90 10.60 0.68
CA TYR A 8 -15.17 11.38 1.89
C TYR A 8 -16.68 11.48 2.15
N ILE A 9 -17.08 11.25 3.39
CA ILE A 9 -18.45 11.43 3.88
C ILE A 9 -18.51 12.72 4.68
N THR A 10 -19.55 13.51 4.49
CA THR A 10 -19.82 14.68 5.34
C THR A 10 -20.85 14.29 6.40
N SER A 11 -20.53 14.56 7.66
CA SER A 11 -21.40 14.40 8.82
C SER A 11 -21.53 15.75 9.55
N GLU A 12 -22.41 15.85 10.54
CA GLU A 12 -22.60 17.04 11.36
C GLU A 12 -22.39 16.68 12.83
N CYS A 13 -21.55 17.44 13.54
CA CYS A 13 -21.35 17.23 14.96
C CYS A 13 -22.57 17.75 15.76
N PRO A 14 -22.74 17.36 17.04
CA PRO A 14 -23.87 17.80 17.87
C PRO A 14 -24.03 19.32 18.02
N ASN A 15 -22.94 20.07 17.78
CA ASN A 15 -22.90 21.53 17.83
C ASN A 15 -23.13 22.21 16.47
N GLY A 16 -23.55 21.45 15.44
CA GLY A 16 -23.94 21.98 14.13
C GLY A 16 -22.81 22.19 13.12
N HIS A 17 -21.58 21.76 13.43
CA HIS A 17 -20.46 21.88 12.50
C HIS A 17 -20.43 20.71 11.52
N ARG A 18 -20.33 21.00 10.22
CA ARG A 18 -20.10 19.98 9.20
C ARG A 18 -18.66 19.50 9.23
N VAL A 19 -18.48 18.19 9.34
CA VAL A 19 -17.18 17.53 9.41
C VAL A 19 -17.07 16.54 8.25
N ARG A 20 -15.97 16.58 7.49
CA ARG A 20 -15.66 15.60 6.46
C ARG A 20 -14.73 14.54 7.01
N GLY A 21 -15.06 13.28 6.82
CA GLY A 21 -14.28 12.14 7.30
C GLY A 21 -14.19 11.05 6.24
N ASP A 22 -13.19 10.19 6.38
CA ASP A 22 -13.04 8.99 5.56
C ASP A 22 -14.19 8.00 5.84
N ILE A 23 -14.55 7.16 4.86
CA ILE A 23 -15.58 6.14 5.04
C ILE A 23 -15.28 5.17 6.20
N GLY A 24 -14.01 4.92 6.50
CA GLY A 24 -13.55 4.10 7.62
C GLY A 24 -13.84 4.70 9.01
N TRP A 25 -14.31 5.95 9.09
CA TRP A 25 -14.71 6.59 10.34
C TRP A 25 -16.16 6.30 10.72
N LEU A 26 -16.97 5.73 9.81
CA LEU A 26 -18.35 5.38 10.09
C LEU A 26 -18.48 4.52 11.35
N ASN A 27 -19.39 4.92 12.22
CA ASN A 27 -19.69 4.28 13.51
C ASN A 27 -18.53 4.26 14.52
N ARG A 28 -17.47 5.08 14.31
CA ARG A 28 -16.41 5.30 15.29
C ARG A 28 -16.62 6.59 16.07
N GLU A 29 -16.09 6.66 17.28
CA GLU A 29 -15.99 7.90 18.04
C GLU A 29 -14.91 8.80 17.42
N VAL A 30 -15.29 10.03 17.10
CA VAL A 30 -14.42 11.03 16.52
C VAL A 30 -14.60 12.36 17.25
N CYS A 31 -13.56 13.18 17.21
CA CYS A 31 -13.58 14.52 17.80
C CYS A 31 -13.83 15.57 16.71
N CYS A 32 -14.77 16.49 16.93
CA CYS A 32 -15.00 17.60 16.01
C CYS A 32 -13.79 18.55 16.00
N PRO A 33 -13.20 18.88 14.84
CA PRO A 33 -12.03 19.77 14.78
C PRO A 33 -12.34 21.22 15.21
N HIS A 34 -13.61 21.64 15.10
CA HIS A 34 -14.04 23.01 15.39
C HIS A 34 -14.36 23.27 16.87
N CYS A 35 -15.09 22.36 17.52
CA CYS A 35 -15.56 22.55 18.89
C CYS A 35 -15.07 21.50 19.88
N LYS A 36 -14.24 20.55 19.42
CA LYS A 36 -13.63 19.48 20.23
C LYS A 36 -14.62 18.51 20.89
N THR A 37 -15.90 18.57 20.52
CA THR A 37 -16.92 17.63 21.01
C THR A 37 -16.71 16.25 20.41
N GLU A 38 -16.74 15.22 21.26
CA GLU A 38 -16.70 13.82 20.86
C GLU A 38 -18.08 13.34 20.44
N PHE A 39 -18.16 12.63 19.31
CA PHE A 39 -19.41 12.07 18.81
C PHE A 39 -19.15 10.87 17.90
N THR A 40 -20.16 10.00 17.73
CA THR A 40 -20.08 8.90 16.77
C THR A 40 -20.30 9.42 15.35
N PHE A 41 -19.34 9.20 14.46
CA PHE A 41 -19.44 9.63 13.07
C PHE A 41 -20.47 8.79 12.31
N LYS A 42 -21.63 9.38 12.04
CA LYS A 42 -22.74 8.72 11.35
C LYS A 42 -22.97 9.33 9.98
N ARG A 43 -23.47 8.52 9.06
CA ARG A 43 -23.99 9.01 7.79
C ARG A 43 -25.25 9.84 8.09
N PRO A 44 -25.44 11.03 7.49
CA PRO A 44 -26.67 11.78 7.66
C PRO A 44 -27.85 10.94 7.17
N ASP A 45 -28.89 10.79 7.99
CA ASP A 45 -30.09 10.06 7.60
C ASP A 45 -30.79 10.83 6.47
N GLY A 46 -30.74 10.30 5.24
CA GLY A 46 -31.68 10.66 4.19
C GLY A 46 -31.29 11.74 3.18
N THR A 47 -30.01 12.10 2.98
CA THR A 47 -29.65 12.99 1.85
C THR A 47 -29.08 12.20 0.68
N ALA A 48 -29.94 11.91 -0.31
CA ALA A 48 -29.52 11.66 -1.67
C ALA A 48 -28.69 12.84 -2.17
N VAL A 49 -27.61 12.56 -2.91
CA VAL A 49 -26.80 13.60 -3.56
C VAL A 49 -27.71 14.40 -4.49
N GLU A 50 -28.02 15.66 -4.16
CA GLU A 50 -28.55 16.60 -5.15
C GLU A 50 -27.38 17.02 -6.04
N VAL A 51 -27.33 16.45 -7.25
CA VAL A 51 -26.44 16.92 -8.31
C VAL A 51 -27.06 18.18 -8.90
N ILE A 52 -26.44 19.33 -8.64
CA ILE A 52 -26.78 20.60 -9.29
C ILE A 52 -25.82 20.75 -10.47
N ALA A 53 -26.35 20.93 -11.68
CA ALA A 53 -25.54 21.22 -12.86
C ALA A 53 -24.83 22.58 -12.70
N PRO A 54 -23.72 22.86 -13.42
CA PRO A 54 -22.97 24.11 -13.31
C PRO A 54 -23.77 25.40 -13.57
N ASP A 55 -24.96 25.28 -14.15
CA ASP A 55 -25.89 26.38 -14.47
C ASP A 55 -27.05 26.54 -13.46
N GLY A 56 -27.08 25.75 -12.39
CA GLY A 56 -28.01 25.94 -11.26
C GLY A 56 -29.43 25.41 -11.44
N SER A 57 -29.73 24.65 -12.51
CA SER A 57 -31.07 24.10 -12.72
C SER A 57 -31.29 22.74 -12.02
N LYS A 58 -32.43 22.56 -11.34
CA LYS A 58 -32.85 21.29 -10.70
C LYS A 58 -33.60 20.40 -11.70
N LEU A 59 -33.10 19.19 -11.96
CA LEU A 59 -33.76 18.20 -12.81
C LEU A 59 -34.99 17.58 -12.11
N LYS A 60 -36.17 17.73 -12.70
CA LYS A 60 -37.42 17.09 -12.21
C LYS A 60 -37.37 15.58 -12.45
N LYS A 61 -37.66 14.81 -11.40
CA LYS A 61 -37.93 13.37 -11.50
C LYS A 61 -39.11 13.12 -12.44
N ARG A 62 -38.89 12.34 -13.50
CA ARG A 62 -39.98 11.66 -14.19
C ARG A 62 -40.10 10.23 -13.69
N SER A 63 -41.32 9.91 -13.29
CA SER A 63 -41.87 8.61 -12.96
C SER A 63 -42.07 7.77 -14.22
N ASN A 64 -41.81 6.46 -14.10
CA ASN A 64 -42.03 5.39 -15.08
C ASN A 64 -41.07 5.50 -16.28
N VAL A 65 -40.25 4.51 -16.61
CA VAL A 65 -40.60 3.17 -17.10
C VAL A 65 -39.27 2.37 -17.20
N SER A 66 -39.43 1.05 -17.21
CA SER A 66 -38.49 -0.05 -17.38
C SER A 66 -37.30 0.15 -18.32
N ASP A 67 -36.24 -0.58 -17.98
CA ASP A 67 -35.19 -1.11 -18.84
C ASP A 67 -34.35 -0.07 -19.62
N THR A 68 -33.17 0.16 -19.05
CA THR A 68 -31.92 0.50 -19.74
C THR A 68 -32.08 1.27 -21.04
N SER A 69 -32.08 2.59 -20.93
CA SER A 69 -31.77 3.49 -22.04
C SER A 69 -30.78 4.53 -21.52
N VAL A 70 -29.52 4.11 -21.40
CA VAL A 70 -28.37 5.00 -21.36
C VAL A 70 -28.31 5.73 -22.70
N MET A 71 -28.44 7.05 -22.71
CA MET A 71 -27.92 7.85 -23.82
C MET A 71 -26.39 7.91 -23.69
N LYS A 72 -25.74 7.18 -24.59
CA LYS A 72 -24.30 7.23 -24.89
C LYS A 72 -23.86 8.66 -25.25
N ILE A 73 -22.70 9.08 -24.77
CA ILE A 73 -21.73 9.69 -25.70
C ILE A 73 -21.16 8.50 -26.47
N LEU A 74 -21.29 8.53 -27.79
CA LEU A 74 -20.82 7.49 -28.71
C LEU A 74 -19.38 7.06 -28.35
N GLY A 75 -19.22 5.75 -28.08
CA GLY A 75 -17.96 5.11 -27.71
C GLY A 75 -18.21 3.90 -26.81
N ASP A 76 -18.52 2.76 -27.43
CA ASP A 76 -19.03 1.52 -26.82
C ASP A 76 -18.20 0.96 -25.65
N PHE A 77 -18.80 0.89 -24.45
CA PHE A 77 -18.43 -0.09 -23.42
C PHE A 77 -19.71 -0.58 -22.72
N ALA A 78 -19.84 -1.91 -22.66
CA ALA A 78 -21.08 -2.65 -22.42
C ALA A 78 -21.61 -2.58 -20.97
N ASP A 79 -22.92 -2.82 -20.86
CA ASP A 79 -23.74 -2.78 -19.64
C ASP A 79 -23.41 -3.84 -18.58
N ALA A 80 -23.99 -3.64 -17.40
CA ALA A 80 -23.92 -4.49 -16.22
C ALA A 80 -24.12 -5.99 -16.50
N ALA A 81 -23.35 -6.80 -15.77
CA ALA A 81 -23.30 -8.27 -15.77
C ALA A 81 -24.54 -8.96 -16.35
N THR A 82 -24.52 -9.16 -17.66
CA THR A 82 -25.24 -10.23 -18.32
C THR A 82 -24.52 -11.55 -18.09
N LYS A 83 -25.28 -12.65 -18.13
CA LYS A 83 -24.96 -14.10 -18.27
C LYS A 83 -23.53 -14.62 -18.03
N ASP A 84 -23.44 -15.92 -17.78
CA ASP A 84 -22.19 -16.67 -17.80
C ASP A 84 -21.57 -16.56 -19.22
N ASP A 85 -20.75 -15.54 -19.44
CA ASP A 85 -20.25 -15.13 -20.76
C ASP A 85 -19.15 -16.07 -21.30
N GLY A 86 -18.92 -17.21 -20.64
CA GLY A 86 -17.84 -18.13 -20.99
C GLY A 86 -16.46 -17.46 -20.99
N THR A 87 -16.31 -16.34 -20.26
CA THR A 87 -15.10 -15.48 -20.22
C THR A 87 -14.80 -14.94 -18.82
N THR A 88 -15.58 -15.32 -17.81
CA THR A 88 -15.31 -15.02 -16.40
C THR A 88 -15.04 -16.32 -15.65
N ARG A 89 -14.15 -16.26 -14.65
CA ARG A 89 -13.80 -17.38 -13.76
C ARG A 89 -14.32 -17.10 -12.37
N HIS A 90 -14.74 -18.16 -11.69
CA HIS A 90 -15.18 -18.07 -10.31
C HIS A 90 -14.27 -18.90 -9.41
N CYS A 91 -13.88 -18.32 -8.27
CA CYS A 91 -13.14 -19.05 -7.26
C CYS A 91 -14.06 -20.07 -6.59
N ARG A 92 -13.67 -21.35 -6.59
CA ARG A 92 -14.43 -22.43 -5.96
C ARG A 92 -14.48 -22.35 -4.43
N GLU A 93 -13.56 -21.58 -3.83
CA GLU A 93 -13.42 -21.52 -2.38
C GLU A 93 -14.10 -20.29 -1.76
N CYS A 94 -13.98 -19.11 -2.39
CA CYS A 94 -14.61 -17.88 -1.88
C CYS A 94 -15.69 -17.27 -2.79
N GLY A 95 -15.94 -17.85 -3.98
CA GLY A 95 -16.97 -17.36 -4.90
C GLY A 95 -16.63 -16.05 -5.62
N ALA A 96 -15.44 -15.47 -5.41
CA ALA A 96 -15.04 -14.26 -6.10
C ALA A 96 -14.94 -14.47 -7.63
N THR A 97 -15.47 -13.51 -8.38
CA THR A 97 -15.49 -13.52 -9.85
C THR A 97 -14.33 -12.72 -10.41
N TYR A 98 -13.63 -13.32 -11.37
CA TYR A 98 -12.48 -12.74 -12.03
C TYR A 98 -12.63 -12.80 -13.54
N PRO A 99 -11.98 -11.91 -14.29
CA PRO A 99 -11.84 -12.05 -15.74
C PRO A 99 -11.08 -13.32 -16.15
N SER A 100 -11.28 -13.80 -17.38
CA SER A 100 -10.65 -15.03 -17.93
C SER A 100 -9.12 -15.07 -17.89
N TYR A 101 -8.43 -13.92 -17.87
CA TYR A 101 -6.98 -13.85 -17.81
C TYR A 101 -6.42 -14.08 -16.39
N VAL A 102 -7.25 -13.99 -15.36
CA VAL A 102 -6.82 -14.22 -13.98
C VAL A 102 -6.73 -15.72 -13.74
N VAL A 103 -5.53 -16.20 -13.40
CA VAL A 103 -5.24 -17.62 -13.20
C VAL A 103 -5.38 -18.08 -11.75
N ASN A 104 -5.19 -17.16 -10.79
CA ASN A 104 -5.30 -17.43 -9.34
C ASN A 104 -6.28 -16.46 -8.68
N CYS A 105 -7.04 -16.96 -7.70
CA CYS A 105 -7.88 -16.12 -6.85
C CYS A 105 -7.02 -15.22 -5.96
N TYR A 106 -7.23 -13.91 -5.99
CA TYR A 106 -6.50 -12.97 -5.11
C TYR A 106 -6.84 -13.10 -3.62
N ASN A 107 -8.00 -13.70 -3.29
CA ASN A 107 -8.46 -13.81 -1.90
C ASN A 107 -8.02 -15.11 -1.22
N CYS A 108 -7.92 -16.21 -2.00
CA CYS A 108 -7.63 -17.56 -1.48
C CYS A 108 -6.31 -18.12 -2.02
N ASN A 109 -5.70 -17.45 -3.01
CA ASN A 109 -4.51 -17.90 -3.72
C ASN A 109 -4.61 -19.30 -4.36
N VAL A 110 -5.84 -19.75 -4.68
CA VAL A 110 -6.09 -21.02 -5.37
C VAL A 110 -6.25 -20.86 -6.88
N PRO A 111 -5.83 -21.86 -7.70
CA PRO A 111 -5.99 -21.81 -9.15
C PRO A 111 -7.46 -21.83 -9.60
N LEU A 112 -7.81 -20.98 -10.57
CA LEU A 112 -9.19 -20.80 -11.05
C LEU A 112 -9.63 -21.79 -12.16
N GLY A 113 -8.79 -22.78 -12.52
CA GLY A 113 -9.09 -23.79 -13.56
C GLY A 113 -9.16 -23.23 -15.00
N LYS A 114 -9.23 -24.09 -16.03
CA LYS A 114 -9.48 -23.67 -17.43
C LYS A 114 -10.98 -23.49 -17.68
N LEU A 115 -11.39 -22.52 -18.51
CA LEU A 115 -12.80 -22.43 -18.95
C LEU A 115 -13.14 -23.62 -19.86
N GLY A 116 -14.29 -24.26 -19.64
CA GLY A 116 -14.73 -25.46 -20.37
C GLY A 116 -14.99 -25.20 -21.87
N GLY A 117 -15.03 -26.23 -22.72
CA GLY A 117 -15.53 -27.56 -22.41
C GLY A 117 -14.87 -28.74 -23.12
N ASP A 118 -15.36 -29.91 -22.72
CA ASP A 118 -14.95 -31.22 -23.20
C ASP A 118 -15.59 -31.51 -24.56
N THR A 119 -14.77 -31.75 -25.59
CA THR A 119 -14.95 -32.82 -26.59
C THR A 119 -13.62 -33.05 -27.31
N GLU A 120 -13.23 -34.31 -27.42
CA GLU A 120 -12.17 -34.81 -28.29
C GLU A 120 -12.53 -34.63 -29.78
N ASP A 121 -11.50 -34.68 -30.63
CA ASP A 121 -11.49 -34.81 -32.10
C ASP A 121 -11.31 -33.56 -33.00
N ALA A 122 -10.06 -33.49 -33.49
CA ALA A 122 -9.64 -33.30 -34.89
C ALA A 122 -9.70 -31.93 -35.60
N ALA A 123 -8.50 -31.61 -36.13
CA ALA A 123 -8.20 -30.96 -37.41
C ALA A 123 -8.10 -29.42 -37.51
N ASP A 124 -6.84 -29.03 -37.71
CA ASP A 124 -6.34 -28.14 -38.76
C ASP A 124 -6.37 -26.61 -38.53
N GLY A 125 -5.33 -25.97 -39.08
CA GLY A 125 -4.74 -24.69 -38.68
C GLY A 125 -5.67 -23.49 -38.64
N SER A 126 -5.24 -22.36 -38.08
CA SER A 126 -4.13 -21.62 -38.65
C SER A 126 -3.83 -20.34 -37.85
N GLN A 127 -2.55 -19.94 -37.94
CA GLN A 127 -1.99 -18.59 -37.78
C GLN A 127 -1.79 -18.06 -36.36
N GLU A 128 -0.62 -18.44 -35.84
CA GLU A 128 0.18 -17.70 -34.85
C GLU A 128 0.33 -16.24 -35.29
N THR A 129 -0.25 -15.33 -34.53
CA THR A 129 0.25 -13.95 -34.51
C THR A 129 1.43 -13.93 -33.56
N ALA A 130 2.58 -13.48 -34.06
CA ALA A 130 3.82 -13.33 -33.30
C ALA A 130 3.64 -12.23 -32.24
N ALA A 131 2.91 -12.52 -31.17
CA ALA A 131 3.16 -11.88 -29.90
C ALA A 131 4.54 -12.37 -29.46
N GLU A 132 5.51 -11.46 -29.29
CA GLU A 132 6.73 -11.77 -28.55
C GLU A 132 6.30 -12.51 -27.29
N HIS A 133 6.62 -13.80 -27.24
CA HIS A 133 6.41 -14.63 -26.07
C HIS A 133 7.33 -14.03 -25.02
N ILE A 134 6.79 -13.17 -24.16
CA ILE A 134 7.45 -12.84 -22.91
C ILE A 134 7.36 -14.14 -22.12
N ASP A 135 8.41 -14.95 -22.23
CA ASP A 135 8.59 -16.14 -21.42
C ASP A 135 8.67 -15.68 -19.96
N PHE A 136 7.52 -15.69 -19.29
CA PHE A 136 7.46 -15.60 -17.84
C PHE A 136 8.05 -16.90 -17.32
N GLN A 137 9.37 -16.89 -17.08
CA GLN A 137 9.97 -17.98 -16.33
C GLN A 137 9.23 -18.09 -15.00
N PRO A 138 8.71 -19.27 -14.64
CA PRO A 138 8.07 -19.47 -13.35
C PRO A 138 9.13 -19.15 -12.28
N ILE A 139 8.94 -18.04 -11.59
CA ILE A 139 9.73 -17.68 -10.42
C ILE A 139 9.55 -18.86 -9.47
N SER A 140 10.67 -19.49 -9.07
CA SER A 140 10.66 -20.56 -8.06
C SER A 140 9.72 -20.17 -6.92
N PRO A 141 8.94 -21.10 -6.34
CA PRO A 141 8.11 -20.77 -5.17
C PRO A 141 8.95 -20.19 -4.02
N PHE A 142 10.25 -20.46 -4.00
CA PHE A 142 11.24 -19.85 -3.10
C PHE A 142 12.57 -19.59 -3.85
N PRO A 143 12.72 -18.46 -4.57
CA PRO A 143 13.93 -18.21 -5.36
C PRO A 143 15.18 -17.86 -4.51
N PHE A 144 15.04 -17.85 -3.18
CA PHE A 144 15.91 -17.09 -2.29
C PHE A 144 16.27 -17.80 -0.97
N GLU A 145 16.04 -19.12 -0.84
CA GLU A 145 16.46 -19.87 0.36
C GLU A 145 17.97 -19.72 0.64
N ASP A 146 18.78 -19.56 -0.40
CA ASP A 146 20.25 -19.43 -0.28
C ASP A 146 20.75 -17.98 -0.20
N VAL A 147 19.86 -16.97 -0.24
CA VAL A 147 20.28 -15.56 -0.17
C VAL A 147 20.07 -15.03 1.23
N THR A 148 21.18 -14.69 1.89
CA THR A 148 21.17 -14.04 3.20
C THR A 148 21.09 -12.51 3.09
N VAL A 149 20.66 -11.86 4.17
CA VAL A 149 20.53 -10.41 4.25
C VAL A 149 21.86 -9.68 4.02
N ARG A 150 23.00 -10.33 4.36
CA ARG A 150 24.35 -9.85 4.05
C ARG A 150 24.55 -9.50 2.58
N ASN A 151 23.90 -10.23 1.67
CA ASN A 151 24.06 -10.04 0.22
C ASN A 151 23.22 -8.87 -0.34
N VAL A 152 22.31 -8.33 0.46
CA VAL A 152 21.33 -7.31 0.02
C VAL A 152 21.38 -6.03 0.86
N MET A 153 21.99 -6.10 2.04
CA MET A 153 22.14 -4.95 2.92
C MET A 153 23.01 -3.85 2.31
N ARG A 154 22.77 -2.62 2.76
CA ARG A 154 23.74 -1.53 2.64
C ARG A 154 24.86 -1.73 3.66
N PRO A 155 26.13 -1.71 3.26
CA PRO A 155 27.26 -1.81 4.18
C PRO A 155 27.25 -0.65 5.20
N ARG A 156 27.83 -0.88 6.39
CA ARG A 156 27.94 0.10 7.48
C ARG A 156 28.38 1.50 7.04
N LYS A 157 29.34 1.57 6.11
CA LYS A 157 29.91 2.85 5.61
C LYS A 157 28.92 3.70 4.81
N GLU A 158 27.85 3.09 4.29
CA GLU A 158 26.82 3.77 3.53
C GLU A 158 25.62 4.19 4.40
N ILE A 159 25.62 3.82 5.68
CA ILE A 159 24.56 4.21 6.62
C ILE A 159 24.75 5.67 6.97
N GLN A 160 23.73 6.47 6.65
CA GLN A 160 23.60 7.83 7.15
C GLN A 160 22.69 7.79 8.38
N PHE A 161 23.16 8.40 9.46
CA PHE A 161 22.45 8.47 10.73
C PHE A 161 22.41 9.91 11.23
N LEU A 162 21.45 10.19 12.11
CA LEU A 162 21.33 11.45 12.83
C LEU A 162 21.90 11.28 14.24
N ASP A 163 22.47 12.34 14.82
CA ASP A 163 22.96 12.31 16.19
C ASP A 163 21.87 12.70 17.18
N VAL A 164 21.80 12.05 18.34
CA VAL A 164 20.90 12.44 19.43
C VAL A 164 21.25 13.80 20.04
N GLY A 165 22.48 14.28 19.84
CA GLY A 165 22.98 15.57 20.32
C GLY A 165 22.79 16.72 19.33
N ASP A 166 22.37 16.44 18.09
CA ASP A 166 22.15 17.48 17.08
C ASP A 166 20.92 18.32 17.42
N SER A 167 21.02 19.63 17.16
CA SER A 167 19.90 20.55 17.26
C SER A 167 18.86 20.28 16.15
N LEU A 168 17.61 20.72 16.36
CA LEU A 168 16.57 20.58 15.33
C LEU A 168 16.99 21.19 13.97
N ALA A 169 17.71 22.30 13.98
CA ALA A 169 18.20 22.95 12.78
C ALA A 169 19.21 22.07 12.01
N GLU A 170 20.13 21.41 12.71
CA GLU A 170 21.13 20.49 12.14
C GLU A 170 20.45 19.23 11.58
N LEU A 171 19.51 18.65 12.34
CA LEU A 171 18.71 17.51 11.92
C LEU A 171 17.93 17.81 10.63
N LEU A 172 17.28 18.98 10.55
CA LEU A 172 16.56 19.44 9.36
C LEU A 172 17.50 19.67 8.17
N GLN A 173 18.70 20.19 8.42
CA GLN A 173 19.70 20.40 7.38
C GLN A 173 20.15 19.06 6.77
N GLU A 174 20.46 18.07 7.61
CA GLU A 174 20.87 16.75 7.13
C GLU A 174 19.70 16.04 6.42
N ALA A 175 18.49 16.16 6.96
CA ALA A 175 17.30 15.59 6.32
C ALA A 175 17.02 16.17 4.92
N ARG A 176 17.27 17.47 4.70
CA ARG A 176 17.13 18.11 3.39
C ARG A 176 18.18 17.65 2.38
N LYS A 177 19.38 17.32 2.86
CA LYS A 177 20.50 16.85 2.05
C LYS A 177 20.30 15.41 1.57
N THR A 178 19.79 14.56 2.45
CA THR A 178 19.71 13.10 2.24
C THR A 178 18.34 12.66 1.70
N ARG A 179 17.27 13.38 2.06
CA ARG A 179 15.89 13.18 1.58
C ARG A 179 15.34 11.79 1.84
N HIS A 180 15.72 11.18 2.96
CA HIS A 180 15.13 9.94 3.44
C HIS A 180 13.89 10.21 4.29
N THR A 181 12.98 9.22 4.33
CA THR A 181 11.76 9.28 5.15
C THR A 181 12.00 8.81 6.58
N ARG A 182 13.06 8.04 6.80
CA ARG A 182 13.43 7.42 8.08
C ARG A 182 14.92 7.51 8.27
N TYR A 183 15.32 7.79 9.51
CA TYR A 183 16.71 7.91 9.91
C TYR A 183 16.98 7.05 11.13
N VAL A 184 18.11 6.35 11.09
CA VAL A 184 18.70 5.75 12.28
C VAL A 184 19.26 6.90 13.12
N VAL A 185 19.00 6.87 14.42
CA VAL A 185 19.49 7.87 15.37
C VAL A 185 20.51 7.19 16.28
N CYS A 186 21.67 7.81 16.45
CA CYS A 186 22.80 7.27 17.22
C CYS A 186 23.36 8.30 18.20
N ASP A 187 24.11 7.82 19.20
CA ASP A 187 24.97 8.65 20.06
C ASP A 187 26.41 8.61 19.55
N CYS A 188 26.82 9.60 18.78
CA CYS A 188 28.16 9.81 18.19
C CYS A 188 28.64 8.73 17.20
N SER A 189 28.11 7.50 17.25
CA SER A 189 28.55 6.35 16.44
C SER A 189 27.43 5.34 16.25
N LEU A 190 27.47 4.62 15.11
CA LEU A 190 26.62 3.46 14.82
C LEU A 190 26.76 2.29 15.82
N ASP A 191 27.77 2.33 16.70
CA ASP A 191 27.89 1.35 17.82
C ASP A 191 26.92 1.65 18.96
N LYS A 192 26.36 2.87 19.00
CA LYS A 192 25.43 3.33 20.03
C LYS A 192 24.14 3.79 19.37
N VAL A 193 23.39 2.83 18.86
CA VAL A 193 22.09 3.09 18.23
C VAL A 193 21.08 3.44 19.30
N ALA A 194 20.47 4.63 19.19
CA ALA A 194 19.41 5.08 20.07
C ALA A 194 18.02 4.64 19.57
N GLY A 195 17.83 4.60 18.25
CA GLY A 195 16.57 4.13 17.66
C GLY A 195 16.37 4.61 16.22
N LEU A 196 15.10 4.77 15.86
CA LEU A 196 14.63 5.21 14.56
C LEU A 196 13.71 6.43 14.69
N VAL A 197 13.77 7.37 13.76
CA VAL A 197 12.86 8.52 13.69
C VAL A 197 12.27 8.68 12.28
N HIS A 198 11.02 9.12 12.21
CA HIS A 198 10.38 9.51 10.95
C HIS A 198 10.67 10.98 10.64
N ILE A 199 10.88 11.32 9.36
CA ILE A 199 11.16 12.70 8.97
C ILE A 199 10.03 13.67 9.36
N GLU A 200 8.79 13.22 9.34
CA GLU A 200 7.64 14.06 9.75
C GLU A 200 7.73 14.49 11.21
N ASP A 201 8.26 13.63 12.09
CA ASP A 201 8.42 13.92 13.52
C ASP A 201 9.44 15.06 13.72
N ILE A 202 10.44 15.18 12.84
CA ILE A 202 11.44 16.26 12.84
C ILE A 202 10.86 17.51 12.16
N VAL A 203 10.19 17.37 11.02
CA VAL A 203 9.70 18.51 10.22
C VAL A 203 8.55 19.25 10.89
N LEU A 204 7.71 18.55 11.64
CA LEU A 204 6.55 19.12 12.36
C LEU A 204 6.91 19.61 13.78
N ALA A 205 8.15 19.42 14.21
CA ALA A 205 8.58 19.77 15.54
C ALA A 205 8.68 21.30 15.78
N ASP A 206 8.38 21.72 17.01
CA ASP A 206 8.65 23.08 17.47
C ASP A 206 10.07 23.16 18.04
N GLU A 207 10.87 24.11 17.56
CA GLU A 207 12.27 24.33 17.96
C GLU A 207 12.45 24.47 19.48
N ASN A 208 11.44 24.97 20.21
CA ASN A 208 11.57 25.24 21.64
C ASN A 208 11.28 24.02 22.52
N THR A 209 10.61 22.99 21.99
CA THR A 209 10.16 21.83 22.77
C THR A 209 10.65 20.51 22.23
N PHE A 210 11.35 20.50 21.09
CA PHE A 210 11.79 19.27 20.46
C PHE A 210 12.99 18.66 21.18
N ASP A 211 12.80 17.43 21.68
CA ASP A 211 13.89 16.49 21.94
C ASP A 211 13.67 15.26 21.02
N ILE A 212 14.68 14.92 20.23
CA ILE A 212 14.63 13.77 19.34
C ILE A 212 14.35 12.46 20.10
N LYS A 213 14.75 12.38 21.37
CA LYS A 213 14.52 11.22 22.23
C LYS A 213 13.04 10.92 22.47
N ASP A 214 12.18 11.94 22.45
CA ASP A 214 10.75 11.79 22.69
C ASP A 214 10.02 11.16 21.49
N VAL A 215 10.63 11.20 20.32
CA VAL A 215 10.07 10.65 19.06
C VAL A 215 10.80 9.40 18.58
N LEU A 216 11.75 8.89 19.37
CA LEU A 216 12.48 7.66 19.04
C LEU A 216 11.56 6.43 19.07
N ARG A 217 11.72 5.61 18.04
CA ARG A 217 11.07 4.31 17.90
C ARG A 217 12.11 3.21 17.96
N PRO A 218 11.73 2.00 18.42
CA PRO A 218 12.63 0.86 18.37
C PRO A 218 12.99 0.53 16.91
N ILE A 219 14.21 0.03 16.71
CA ILE A 219 14.69 -0.43 15.42
C ILE A 219 14.90 -1.94 15.46
N GLU A 220 14.47 -2.63 14.41
CA GLU A 220 14.62 -4.07 14.29
C GLU A 220 16.11 -4.42 14.05
N LEU A 221 16.62 -5.39 14.81
CA LEU A 221 17.95 -5.97 14.62
C LEU A 221 17.84 -7.37 14.01
N ILE A 222 18.61 -7.61 12.95
CA ILE A 222 18.59 -8.86 12.19
C ILE A 222 20.03 -9.36 12.02
N LEU A 223 20.26 -10.65 12.24
CA LEU A 223 21.57 -11.26 12.03
C LEU A 223 21.91 -11.32 10.54
N GLU A 224 23.18 -11.13 10.21
CA GLU A 224 23.63 -11.13 8.81
C GLU A 224 23.40 -12.45 8.05
N SER A 225 23.33 -13.55 8.79
CA SER A 225 23.06 -14.89 8.28
C SER A 225 21.57 -15.14 8.01
N THR A 226 20.68 -14.25 8.44
CA THR A 226 19.24 -14.41 8.25
C THR A 226 18.87 -14.43 6.76
N PRO A 227 18.05 -15.40 6.30
CA PRO A 227 17.56 -15.43 4.92
C PRO A 227 16.77 -14.17 4.56
N VAL A 228 16.83 -13.76 3.29
CA VAL A 228 16.13 -12.58 2.80
C VAL A 228 14.61 -12.73 2.89
N SER A 229 14.08 -13.95 2.68
CA SER A 229 12.65 -14.26 2.84
C SER A 229 12.16 -14.00 4.25
N GLU A 230 12.92 -14.45 5.25
CA GLU A 230 12.64 -14.20 6.67
C GLU A 230 12.79 -12.71 7.02
N THR A 231 13.84 -12.07 6.52
CA THR A 231 14.09 -10.63 6.69
C THR A 231 12.90 -9.81 6.21
N LEU A 232 12.36 -10.11 5.03
CA LEU A 232 11.19 -9.43 4.47
C LEU A 232 9.97 -9.60 5.37
N LEU A 233 9.73 -10.81 5.88
CA LEU A 233 8.61 -11.09 6.78
C LEU A 233 8.75 -10.33 8.11
N ARG A 234 9.98 -10.24 8.66
CA ARG A 234 10.25 -9.47 9.89
C ARG A 234 9.98 -7.98 9.68
N LEU A 235 10.48 -7.41 8.58
CA LEU A 235 10.22 -6.00 8.22
C LEU A 235 8.73 -5.71 8.02
N GLN A 236 7.98 -6.65 7.42
CA GLN A 236 6.52 -6.51 7.26
C GLN A 236 5.78 -6.54 8.60
N LYS A 237 6.23 -7.36 9.55
CA LYS A 237 5.61 -7.49 10.89
C LYS A 237 5.97 -6.34 11.82
N ALA A 238 7.20 -5.83 11.74
CA ALA A 238 7.68 -4.74 12.59
C ALA A 238 6.97 -3.40 12.33
N GLY A 239 6.30 -3.25 11.18
CA GLY A 239 5.63 -2.01 10.77
C GLY A 239 6.59 -0.92 10.28
N GLU A 240 7.87 -1.00 10.65
CA GLU A 240 8.93 -0.14 10.13
C GLU A 240 9.70 -0.84 8.98
N PRO A 241 9.80 -0.23 7.79
CA PRO A 241 10.39 -0.83 6.60
C PRO A 241 11.92 -0.81 6.60
N ILE A 242 12.56 -0.75 7.76
CA ILE A 242 14.02 -0.63 7.96
C ILE A 242 14.48 -1.49 9.14
N ALA A 243 15.65 -2.11 9.00
CA ALA A 243 16.32 -2.86 10.06
C ALA A 243 17.82 -2.64 9.99
N LEU A 244 18.49 -2.76 11.14
CA LEU A 244 19.94 -2.85 11.21
C LEU A 244 20.37 -4.30 11.15
N ILE A 245 21.49 -4.53 10.46
CA ILE A 245 22.10 -5.83 10.34
C ILE A 245 23.28 -5.90 11.28
N VAL A 246 23.28 -6.94 12.12
CA VAL A 246 24.32 -7.19 13.11
C VAL A 246 25.03 -8.51 12.83
N ASP A 247 26.28 -8.60 13.29
CA ASP A 247 27.00 -9.86 13.39
C ASP A 247 26.65 -10.61 14.69
N GLU A 248 27.34 -11.71 14.95
CA GLU A 248 27.16 -12.55 16.14
C GLU A 248 27.61 -11.86 17.45
N PHE A 249 28.26 -10.70 17.36
CA PHE A 249 28.76 -9.91 18.48
C PHE A 249 27.95 -8.63 18.67
N ASP A 250 26.71 -8.58 18.15
CA ASP A 250 25.81 -7.42 18.16
C ASP A 250 26.40 -6.14 17.54
N THR A 251 27.42 -6.28 16.70
CA THR A 251 28.03 -5.14 16.01
C THR A 251 27.26 -4.83 14.75
N VAL A 252 26.82 -3.57 14.57
CA VAL A 252 26.14 -3.13 13.35
C VAL A 252 27.10 -3.19 12.17
N ILE A 253 26.83 -4.05 11.21
CA ILE A 253 27.64 -4.22 9.98
C ILE A 253 26.97 -3.61 8.75
N GLY A 254 25.68 -3.27 8.85
CA GLY A 254 24.90 -2.77 7.74
C GLY A 254 23.47 -2.41 8.13
N MET A 255 22.70 -1.97 7.15
CA MET A 255 21.26 -1.76 7.28
C MET A 255 20.54 -2.29 6.04
N THR A 256 19.26 -2.62 6.18
CA THR A 256 18.44 -2.99 5.04
C THR A 256 17.06 -2.36 5.13
N THR A 257 16.42 -2.22 3.99
CA THR A 257 15.03 -1.78 3.89
C THR A 257 14.22 -2.77 3.07
N VAL A 258 12.89 -2.69 3.18
CA VAL A 258 11.99 -3.46 2.30
C VAL A 258 12.31 -3.17 0.84
N LYS A 259 12.66 -1.93 0.49
CA LYS A 259 13.06 -1.55 -0.86
C LYS A 259 14.35 -2.25 -1.31
N ASP A 260 15.36 -2.33 -0.44
CA ASP A 260 16.63 -2.96 -0.78
C ASP A 260 16.47 -4.47 -1.01
N VAL A 261 15.71 -5.12 -0.13
CA VAL A 261 15.30 -6.51 -0.27
C VAL A 261 14.58 -6.71 -1.61
N MET A 262 13.48 -5.97 -1.85
CA MET A 262 12.67 -6.10 -3.07
C MET A 262 13.48 -5.81 -4.35
N LEU A 263 14.34 -4.79 -4.34
CA LEU A 263 15.18 -4.45 -5.49
C LEU A 263 16.14 -5.59 -5.85
N LYS A 264 16.67 -6.31 -4.85
CA LYS A 264 17.52 -7.47 -5.14
C LYS A 264 16.72 -8.60 -5.76
N LEU A 265 15.48 -8.84 -5.31
CA LEU A 265 14.62 -9.87 -5.87
C LEU A 265 14.32 -9.60 -7.36
N LEU A 266 14.13 -8.33 -7.71
CA LEU A 266 13.83 -7.90 -9.09
C LEU A 266 15.06 -7.86 -10.01
N LYS A 267 16.28 -7.70 -9.47
CA LYS A 267 17.52 -7.62 -10.26
C LYS A 267 18.12 -8.97 -10.69
N LYS A 268 17.58 -10.09 -10.19
CA LYS A 268 17.86 -11.42 -10.77
C LYS A 268 16.84 -11.68 -11.89
N GLY A 269 17.11 -11.10 -13.06
CA GLY A 269 16.37 -11.29 -14.31
C GLY A 269 17.28 -10.94 -15.46
#